data_AF-A0A2K5DT88-F1
#
_entry.id   AF-A0A2K5DT88-F1
#
_cell.length_a   1.000
_cell.length_b   1.000
_cell.length_c   1.000
_cell.angle_alpha   90.00
_cell.angle_beta   90.00
_cell.angle_gamma   90.00
#
_symmetry.space_group_name_H-M   'P 1'
#
loop_
_entity.id
_entity.type
_entity.pdbx_description
1 polymer ?
#
loop_
_entity_poly.entity_id
_entity_poly.type
_entity_poly.pdbx_seq_one_letter_code
_entity_poly.pdbx_strand_id
1 'polypeptide(L)'
;RIHKVMKVLNFTMKTKDLHLSDVFLKALNHLPLEYNSALYSRIFDDFGTHYFTSGSLGGVYDLLYQFSSEELKNSGREAKHCVRIETKDNVGIGVCTKIKWVFLLKHPAGSFLQGAEKSISLIRGGRSEYAAALAWEKGSSGLEEKTFSEWLESVKENPVVVDFELAPIVDLVRNIPCAVTKRNNLRKAFQEYAAKFDPCQCAPCPNNGQPMLSGTECLCVCQSGTYGENCERRSPDYKSNAVDGHWGCWSSWSTCDATYKRSRTRECNNPAPQRGGKRCEGEKRQEEDCTFSIMENNGQPCINDDEEIQEVNLPEIDADSGCRQPVPPENGFIRNEKKLYSVGEDAEISCLTGFETVGYQYFRCLPDGTWRQGDVECQRTECIKPVVQEVLTVTPFQRLYRVGESIELTCPKGFVVAGPSRYTCQGNSWTPPISNSLTCEKDILTKLKGHCQPGQKQSGSECICMSPEEDCSHYSEDLCVFDTDSNDYFTSPACKFLAEKCLHNQQLHFLHFGSCQEGRQLEWVLERARFSFNSTKKESCGYDTCYDWEICSASTSKCVCLLPPQCFKGGSQLYCVKVGSSTSEKTLNICEVGAIRCANRKVEILHPGKCLA
;
A
#
# COMPACT_ATOMS: atom_id res chain seq x y z
N ARG A 1 3.31 16.63 56.04
CA ARG A 1 4.46 15.93 55.45
C ARG A 1 5.57 16.94 55.21
N ILE A 2 6.78 16.63 55.66
CA ILE A 2 8.00 17.34 55.30
C ILE A 2 8.99 16.29 54.80
N HIS A 3 9.67 16.57 53.68
CA HIS A 3 10.66 15.65 53.16
C HIS A 3 11.88 16.39 52.59
N LYS A 4 13.03 15.74 52.60
CA LYS A 4 14.28 16.19 52.00
C LYS A 4 15.08 14.97 51.52
N VAL A 5 15.39 14.95 50.22
CA VAL A 5 16.19 13.89 49.61
C VAL A 5 17.68 14.24 49.75
N MET A 6 18.48 13.28 50.20
CA MET A 6 19.93 13.32 50.28
C MET A 6 20.48 12.40 49.20
N LYS A 7 21.05 12.96 48.13
CA LYS A 7 21.63 12.18 47.05
C LYS A 7 23.14 12.05 47.25
N VAL A 8 23.64 10.83 47.18
CA VAL A 8 25.06 10.52 47.24
C VAL A 8 25.62 10.34 45.83
N LEU A 9 24.89 9.61 44.99
CA LEU A 9 25.27 9.37 43.60
C LEU A 9 24.04 9.13 42.73
N ASN A 10 24.24 9.23 41.42
CA ASN A 10 23.24 8.88 40.41
C ASN A 10 23.75 7.69 39.60
N PHE A 11 22.83 6.84 39.14
CA PHE A 11 23.16 5.71 38.27
C PHE A 11 22.16 5.61 37.12
N THR A 12 22.63 5.06 36.01
CA THR A 12 21.82 4.71 34.84
C THR A 12 22.28 3.34 34.35
N MET A 13 21.34 2.42 34.21
CA MET A 13 21.61 1.06 33.74
C MET A 13 21.75 1.03 32.22
N LYS A 14 22.60 0.12 31.72
CA LYS A 14 22.67 -0.19 30.28
C LYS A 14 21.32 -0.73 29.81
N THR A 15 20.89 -0.38 28.60
CA THR A 15 19.57 -0.76 28.08
C THR A 15 19.51 -2.16 27.47
N LYS A 16 20.64 -2.72 27.05
CA LYS A 16 20.76 -4.05 26.41
C LYS A 16 21.88 -4.86 27.06
N ASP A 17 21.77 -6.18 26.95
CA ASP A 17 22.75 -7.16 27.45
C ASP A 17 23.02 -7.00 28.95
N LEU A 18 21.94 -6.90 29.72
CA LEU A 18 22.02 -6.87 31.17
C LEU A 18 22.42 -8.25 31.69
N HIS A 19 23.43 -8.29 32.57
CA HIS A 19 23.83 -9.52 33.24
C HIS A 19 22.88 -9.81 34.40
N LEU A 20 22.14 -10.91 34.29
CA LEU A 20 21.22 -11.37 35.32
C LEU A 20 21.98 -12.01 36.48
N SER A 21 21.43 -11.92 37.69
CA SER A 21 21.99 -12.64 38.83
C SER A 21 21.75 -14.14 38.70
N ASP A 22 22.69 -14.96 39.20
CA ASP A 22 22.58 -16.43 39.11
C ASP A 22 21.31 -16.97 39.78
N VAL A 23 20.90 -16.36 40.90
CA VAL A 23 19.69 -16.75 41.65
C VAL A 23 18.45 -16.50 40.80
N PHE A 24 18.36 -15.33 40.16
CA PHE A 24 17.23 -14.99 39.29
C PHE A 24 17.21 -15.86 38.03
N LEU A 25 18.37 -16.02 37.36
CA LEU A 25 18.50 -16.85 36.18
C LEU A 25 18.14 -18.31 36.46
N LYS A 26 18.56 -18.85 37.61
CA LYS A 26 18.18 -20.20 38.06
C LYS A 26 16.67 -20.32 38.24
N ALA A 27 16.03 -19.36 38.91
CA ALA A 27 14.58 -19.37 39.08
C ALA A 27 13.84 -19.32 37.73
N LEU A 28 14.26 -18.46 36.80
CA LEU A 28 13.69 -18.38 35.46
C LEU A 28 13.85 -19.67 34.66
N ASN A 29 14.98 -20.36 34.79
CA ASN A 29 15.23 -21.63 34.09
C ASN A 29 14.32 -22.77 34.57
N HIS A 30 13.96 -22.80 35.86
CA HIS A 30 13.08 -23.82 36.44
C HIS A 30 11.59 -23.60 36.18
N LEU A 31 11.20 -22.48 35.56
CA LEU A 31 9.81 -22.24 35.19
C LEU A 31 9.34 -23.24 34.12
N PRO A 32 8.12 -23.82 34.28
CA PRO A 32 7.55 -24.72 33.29
C PRO A 32 7.25 -23.98 31.98
N LEU A 33 7.25 -24.69 30.86
CA LEU A 33 6.88 -24.12 29.56
C LEU A 33 5.37 -23.94 29.45
N GLU A 34 4.61 -24.87 30.00
CA GLU A 34 3.17 -24.73 30.15
C GLU A 34 2.84 -23.66 31.19
N TYR A 35 1.83 -22.84 30.86
CA TYR A 35 1.43 -21.75 31.71
C TYR A 35 0.89 -22.26 33.05
N ASN A 36 1.58 -21.91 34.14
CA ASN A 36 1.14 -22.20 35.51
C ASN A 36 1.16 -20.91 36.33
N SER A 37 -0.02 -20.34 36.59
CA SER A 37 -0.18 -19.07 37.31
C SER A 37 0.55 -19.06 38.66
N ALA A 38 0.42 -20.13 39.46
CA ALA A 38 1.00 -20.20 40.80
C ALA A 38 2.55 -20.17 40.80
N LEU A 39 3.19 -20.90 39.89
CA LEU A 39 4.65 -20.93 39.80
C LEU A 39 5.22 -19.63 39.23
N TYR A 40 4.55 -19.04 38.24
CA TYR A 40 4.97 -17.78 37.65
C TYR A 40 4.75 -16.59 38.61
N SER A 41 3.67 -16.58 39.39
CA SER A 41 3.42 -15.51 40.38
C SER A 41 4.51 -15.42 41.44
N ARG A 42 5.10 -16.55 41.86
CA ARG A 42 6.20 -16.55 42.84
C ARG A 42 7.40 -15.72 42.40
N ILE A 43 7.65 -15.61 41.10
CA ILE A 43 8.74 -14.77 40.58
C ILE A 43 8.54 -13.30 41.00
N PHE A 44 7.29 -12.82 41.02
CA PHE A 44 7.00 -11.46 41.45
C PHE A 44 7.07 -11.29 42.97
N ASP A 45 6.73 -12.33 43.73
CA ASP A 45 6.88 -12.32 45.20
C ASP A 45 8.37 -12.30 45.59
N ASP A 46 9.20 -13.13 44.94
CA ASP A 46 10.61 -13.33 45.29
C ASP A 46 11.54 -12.23 44.72
N PHE A 47 11.29 -11.76 43.49
CA PHE A 47 12.19 -10.85 42.76
C PHE A 47 11.56 -9.48 42.47
N GLY A 48 10.28 -9.29 42.76
CA GLY A 48 9.55 -8.06 42.46
C GLY A 48 9.02 -7.99 41.03
N THR A 49 8.41 -6.85 40.70
CA THR A 49 7.70 -6.65 39.42
C THR A 49 8.48 -5.81 38.42
N HIS A 50 9.46 -5.04 38.89
CA HIS A 50 10.22 -4.08 38.12
C HIS A 50 11.68 -4.07 38.55
N TYR A 51 12.55 -3.57 37.67
CA TYR A 51 13.94 -3.26 37.97
C TYR A 51 14.23 -1.78 37.71
N PHE A 52 15.27 -1.25 38.34
CA PHE A 52 15.67 0.15 38.18
C PHE A 52 16.37 0.37 36.83
N THR A 53 15.91 1.34 36.04
CA THR A 53 16.59 1.77 34.81
C THR A 53 17.51 2.96 35.06
N SER A 54 17.08 3.88 35.92
CA SER A 54 17.83 5.05 36.36
C SER A 54 17.43 5.39 37.80
N GLY A 55 18.30 6.10 38.51
CA GLY A 55 17.94 6.62 39.83
C GLY A 55 19.11 7.22 40.60
N SER A 56 18.86 7.53 41.87
CA SER A 56 19.88 8.01 42.79
C SER A 56 20.03 7.05 43.98
N LEU A 57 21.23 6.93 44.52
CA LEU A 57 21.45 6.31 45.83
C LEU A 57 21.62 7.40 46.89
N GLY A 58 21.06 7.16 48.07
CA GLY A 58 21.22 8.03 49.23
C GLY A 58 20.16 7.77 50.28
N GLY A 59 19.46 8.80 50.72
CA GLY A 59 18.42 8.68 51.73
C GLY A 59 17.34 9.74 51.60
N VAL A 60 16.18 9.49 52.18
CA VAL A 60 15.09 10.47 52.25
C VAL A 60 14.74 10.68 53.70
N TYR A 61 14.92 11.90 54.17
CA TYR A 61 14.29 12.34 55.41
C TYR A 61 12.83 12.65 55.07
N ASP A 62 11.87 11.91 55.61
CA ASP A 62 10.44 12.12 55.33
C ASP A 62 9.62 11.83 56.59
N LEU A 63 8.95 12.86 57.09
CA LEU A 63 8.09 12.77 58.28
C LEU A 63 6.67 13.24 57.95
N LEU A 64 5.70 12.46 58.40
CA LEU A 64 4.28 12.79 58.33
C LEU A 64 3.75 13.08 59.73
N TYR A 65 3.64 14.37 60.07
CA TYR A 65 3.03 14.82 61.32
C TYR A 65 1.50 14.71 61.27
N GLN A 66 0.93 14.11 62.31
CA GLN A 66 -0.51 14.01 62.55
C GLN A 66 -0.95 15.12 63.52
N PHE A 67 -1.86 15.98 63.06
CA PHE A 67 -2.43 17.07 63.85
C PHE A 67 -3.94 16.92 63.94
N SER A 68 -4.52 17.28 65.09
CA SER A 68 -5.96 17.40 65.20
C SER A 68 -6.46 18.57 64.35
N SER A 69 -7.46 18.31 63.51
CA SER A 69 -8.07 19.36 62.69
C SER A 69 -8.68 20.48 63.55
N GLU A 70 -9.15 20.18 64.77
CA GLU A 70 -9.68 21.19 65.70
C GLU A 70 -8.61 22.17 66.18
N GLU A 71 -7.37 21.71 66.35
CA GLU A 71 -6.24 22.56 66.72
C GLU A 71 -5.77 23.44 65.55
N LEU A 72 -5.88 22.92 64.32
CA LEU A 72 -5.50 23.62 63.10
C LEU A 72 -6.52 24.67 62.64
N LYS A 73 -7.81 24.55 63.01
CA LYS A 73 -8.86 25.53 62.66
C LYS A 73 -8.49 26.96 63.08
N ASN A 74 -7.74 27.10 64.18
CA ASN A 74 -7.30 28.39 64.71
C ASN A 74 -5.97 28.89 64.11
N SER A 75 -5.28 28.10 63.27
CA SER A 75 -3.88 28.33 62.88
C SER A 75 -3.53 28.14 61.38
N GLY A 76 -4.45 27.63 60.53
CA GLY A 76 -4.47 27.84 59.06
C GLY A 76 -3.15 27.75 58.25
N ARG A 77 -3.09 28.43 57.08
CA ARG A 77 -2.06 28.30 56.02
C ARG A 77 -0.60 28.46 56.47
N GLU A 78 -0.37 29.16 57.56
CA GLU A 78 0.95 29.42 58.13
C GLU A 78 1.56 28.16 58.79
N ALA A 79 0.77 27.12 59.12
CA ALA A 79 1.22 25.87 59.73
C ALA A 79 2.32 25.14 58.93
N LYS A 80 2.18 25.03 57.59
CA LYS A 80 3.21 24.39 56.74
C LYS A 80 4.53 25.15 56.78
N HIS A 81 4.47 26.47 56.90
CA HIS A 81 5.64 27.33 56.98
C HIS A 81 6.32 27.19 58.35
N CYS A 82 5.54 27.17 59.44
CA CYS A 82 6.07 26.94 60.79
C CYS A 82 6.76 25.57 60.92
N VAL A 83 6.18 24.49 60.37
CA VAL A 83 6.83 23.17 60.32
C VAL A 83 8.18 23.26 59.61
N ARG A 84 8.24 23.93 58.45
CA ARG A 84 9.49 24.06 57.68
C ARG A 84 10.56 24.86 58.42
N ILE A 85 10.20 25.94 59.10
CA ILE A 85 11.15 26.76 59.87
C ILE A 85 11.64 25.99 61.11
N GLU A 86 10.74 25.42 61.91
CA GLU A 86 11.11 24.68 63.11
C GLU A 86 11.98 23.45 62.80
N THR A 87 11.77 22.79 61.66
CA THR A 87 12.67 21.69 61.23
C THR A 87 14.02 22.15 60.69
N LYS A 88 14.18 23.44 60.36
CA LYS A 88 15.42 24.00 59.80
C LYS A 88 16.29 24.65 60.87
N ASP A 89 15.66 25.34 61.81
CA ASP A 89 16.30 25.99 62.94
C ASP A 89 15.86 25.32 64.23
N ASN A 90 16.68 24.43 64.79
CA ASN A 90 16.51 24.01 66.18
C ASN A 90 16.83 25.14 67.18
N VAL A 91 17.32 26.29 66.70
CA VAL A 91 17.66 27.48 67.48
C VAL A 91 17.32 28.73 66.66
N GLY A 92 16.11 29.29 66.81
CA GLY A 92 15.76 30.51 66.07
C GLY A 92 14.39 31.08 66.37
N ILE A 93 14.36 32.17 67.15
CA ILE A 93 13.19 33.02 67.38
C ILE A 93 12.92 33.81 66.08
N GLY A 94 12.43 33.12 65.04
CA GLY A 94 12.23 33.66 63.70
C GLY A 94 10.84 33.33 63.15
N VAL A 95 9.89 34.25 63.37
CA VAL A 95 8.66 34.47 62.58
C VAL A 95 7.68 33.28 62.43
N CYS A 96 7.09 32.84 63.53
CA CYS A 96 5.66 32.45 63.55
C CYS A 96 4.97 33.21 64.71
N THR A 97 5.05 34.54 64.71
CA THR A 97 4.60 35.38 65.82
C THR A 97 3.09 35.36 66.02
N LYS A 98 2.26 35.25 64.98
CA LYS A 98 0.79 35.20 65.15
C LYS A 98 0.28 33.88 65.74
N ILE A 99 0.80 32.74 65.28
CA ILE A 99 0.36 31.40 65.75
C ILE A 99 0.99 31.02 67.08
N LYS A 100 2.24 31.43 67.34
CA LYS A 100 2.91 31.15 68.62
C LYS A 100 2.08 31.62 69.80
N TRP A 101 1.47 32.81 69.78
CA TRP A 101 0.65 33.29 70.90
C TRP A 101 -0.59 32.42 71.19
N VAL A 102 -1.30 31.97 70.15
CA VAL A 102 -2.50 31.11 70.30
C VAL A 102 -2.13 29.70 70.77
N PHE A 103 -0.98 29.17 70.31
CA PHE A 103 -0.50 27.84 70.66
C PHE A 103 0.20 27.79 72.03
N LEU A 104 0.99 28.83 72.38
CA LEU A 104 1.60 29.04 73.70
C LEU A 104 0.56 29.12 74.83
N LEU A 105 -0.64 29.61 74.54
CA LEU A 105 -1.76 29.64 75.48
C LEU A 105 -2.33 28.25 75.79
N LYS A 106 -2.15 27.25 74.91
CA LYS A 106 -2.63 25.87 75.09
C LYS A 106 -1.53 24.87 75.44
N HIS A 107 -0.28 25.08 75.00
CA HIS A 107 0.86 24.20 75.25
C HIS A 107 2.07 24.99 75.78
N PRO A 108 2.58 24.69 77.00
CA PRO A 108 3.56 25.53 77.69
C PRO A 108 4.97 25.56 77.07
N ALA A 109 5.25 24.76 76.03
CA ALA A 109 6.58 24.61 75.45
C ALA A 109 6.87 25.45 74.18
N GLY A 110 5.86 26.10 73.58
CA GLY A 110 6.07 27.08 72.50
C GLY A 110 6.57 26.57 71.14
N SER A 111 6.67 25.26 70.91
CA SER A 111 6.94 24.63 69.61
C SER A 111 5.64 24.16 68.93
N PHE A 112 5.53 24.42 67.63
CA PHE A 112 4.42 23.95 66.79
C PHE A 112 4.50 22.44 66.53
N LEU A 113 5.70 21.88 66.34
CA LEU A 113 5.90 20.44 66.11
C LEU A 113 5.46 19.58 67.30
N GLN A 114 5.68 20.07 68.52
CA GLN A 114 5.25 19.38 69.75
C GLN A 114 3.72 19.41 69.96
N GLY A 115 3.01 20.21 69.16
CA GLY A 115 1.56 20.23 69.08
C GLY A 115 0.97 19.11 68.24
N ALA A 116 1.78 18.33 67.52
CA ALA A 116 1.29 17.14 66.85
C ALA A 116 0.87 16.08 67.88
N GLU A 117 0.03 15.13 67.49
CA GLU A 117 -0.22 13.94 68.32
C GLU A 117 0.96 12.98 68.26
N LYS A 118 1.49 12.78 67.05
CA LYS A 118 2.67 11.99 66.74
C LYS A 118 3.20 12.34 65.34
N SER A 119 4.38 11.83 65.02
CA SER A 119 4.89 11.81 63.65
C SER A 119 5.06 10.37 63.18
N ILE A 120 4.76 10.13 61.90
CA ILE A 120 5.00 8.85 61.24
C ILE A 120 6.28 8.99 60.42
N SER A 121 7.26 8.14 60.72
CA SER A 121 8.52 8.11 59.98
C SER A 121 8.35 7.38 58.65
N LEU A 122 8.58 8.09 57.57
CA LEU A 122 8.69 7.57 56.21
C LEU A 122 10.15 7.64 55.72
N ILE A 123 11.08 7.79 56.67
CA ILE A 123 12.51 7.93 56.42
C ILE A 123 13.04 6.66 55.73
N ARG A 124 13.84 6.84 54.69
CA ARG A 124 14.48 5.74 53.95
C ARG A 124 15.99 5.97 53.88
N GLY A 125 16.77 4.91 54.07
CA GLY A 125 18.24 4.96 54.05
C GLY A 125 18.84 5.29 55.43
N GLY A 126 20.09 4.89 55.63
CA GLY A 126 20.76 4.90 56.93
C GLY A 126 20.33 3.75 57.84
N ARG A 127 20.96 3.63 59.00
CA ARG A 127 20.57 2.63 60.01
C ARG A 127 19.19 2.97 60.60
N SER A 128 18.40 1.93 60.82
CA SER A 128 17.04 2.03 61.34
C SER A 128 16.97 2.66 62.73
N GLU A 129 18.01 2.46 63.56
CA GLU A 129 18.13 3.04 64.90
C GLU A 129 18.02 4.58 64.87
N TYR A 130 18.82 5.24 64.03
CA TYR A 130 18.83 6.69 63.89
C TYR A 130 17.56 7.19 63.18
N ALA A 131 17.08 6.45 62.17
CA ALA A 131 15.84 6.80 61.47
C ALA A 131 14.60 6.74 62.38
N ALA A 132 14.55 5.79 63.32
CA ALA A 132 13.49 5.68 64.32
C ALA A 132 13.60 6.79 65.38
N ALA A 133 14.81 7.13 65.81
CA ALA A 133 15.04 8.23 66.77
C ALA A 133 14.63 9.61 66.25
N LEU A 134 14.60 9.80 64.92
CA LEU A 134 14.09 11.01 64.28
C LEU A 134 12.55 11.12 64.28
N ALA A 135 11.84 10.02 64.60
CA ALA A 135 10.40 10.06 64.76
C ALA A 135 10.03 10.71 66.10
N TRP A 136 9.21 11.75 66.04
CA TRP A 136 8.67 12.44 67.19
C TRP A 136 7.41 11.75 67.74
N GLU A 137 7.38 11.54 69.06
CA GLU A 137 6.23 11.10 69.84
C GLU A 137 6.15 11.90 71.16
N LYS A 138 4.95 11.98 71.75
CA LYS A 138 4.74 12.73 72.98
C LYS A 138 5.50 12.08 74.15
N GLY A 139 6.60 12.70 74.57
CA GLY A 139 7.48 12.21 75.65
C GLY A 139 8.81 11.64 75.18
N SER A 140 9.04 11.50 73.86
CA SER A 140 10.38 11.25 73.34
C SER A 140 11.23 12.53 73.36
N SER A 141 12.54 12.39 73.53
CA SER A 141 13.48 13.50 73.29
C SER A 141 13.35 13.90 71.82
N GLY A 142 12.76 15.07 71.57
CA GLY A 142 12.54 15.57 70.21
C GLY A 142 13.84 15.75 69.42
N LEU A 143 13.69 15.97 68.11
CA LEU A 143 14.75 16.13 67.10
C LEU A 143 16.04 16.76 67.63
N GLU A 144 16.98 15.94 68.08
CA GLU A 144 18.33 16.41 68.40
C GLU A 144 19.12 16.56 67.10
N GLU A 145 19.76 17.72 66.90
CA GLU A 145 20.59 18.01 65.72
C GLU A 145 21.71 16.97 65.54
N LYS A 146 22.19 16.42 66.67
CA LYS A 146 23.14 15.32 66.73
C LYS A 146 22.59 14.04 66.08
N THR A 147 21.36 13.65 66.40
CA THR A 147 20.71 12.45 65.83
C THR A 147 20.53 12.57 64.32
N PHE A 148 20.18 13.76 63.82
CA PHE A 148 20.06 14.00 62.38
C PHE A 148 21.42 13.90 61.67
N SER A 149 22.48 14.44 62.29
CA SER A 149 23.84 14.36 61.74
C SER A 149 24.36 12.92 61.72
N GLU A 150 24.12 12.15 62.78
CA GLU A 150 24.47 10.73 62.86
C GLU A 150 23.71 9.89 61.82
N TRP A 151 22.41 10.14 61.64
CA TRP A 151 21.63 9.53 60.56
C TRP A 151 22.20 9.89 59.17
N LEU A 152 22.55 11.15 58.94
CA LEU A 152 23.06 11.62 57.65
C LEU A 152 24.41 10.96 57.27
N GLU A 153 25.31 10.78 58.23
CA GLU A 153 26.54 10.02 58.00
C GLU A 153 26.24 8.54 57.75
N SER A 154 25.31 7.96 58.51
CA SER A 154 24.87 6.58 58.32
C SER A 154 24.27 6.31 56.94
N VAL A 155 23.61 7.29 56.32
CA VAL A 155 23.06 7.21 54.95
C VAL A 155 24.16 7.04 53.90
N LYS A 156 25.37 7.57 54.13
CA LYS A 156 26.49 7.37 53.19
C LYS A 156 26.98 5.93 53.19
N GLU A 157 26.99 5.29 54.36
CA GLU A 157 27.38 3.89 54.53
C GLU A 157 26.27 2.92 54.10
N ASN A 158 25.01 3.26 54.37
CA ASN A 158 23.84 2.41 54.12
C ASN A 158 22.82 3.16 53.24
N PRO A 159 23.17 3.48 51.98
CA PRO A 159 22.27 4.18 51.09
C PRO A 159 21.16 3.27 50.59
N VAL A 160 20.04 3.88 50.21
CA VAL A 160 18.91 3.23 49.53
C VAL A 160 18.65 3.92 48.19
N VAL A 161 17.98 3.22 47.27
CA VAL A 161 17.55 3.79 45.99
C VAL A 161 16.42 4.80 46.21
N VAL A 162 16.62 6.02 45.73
CA VAL A 162 15.71 7.17 45.82
C VAL A 162 15.60 7.83 44.45
N ASP A 163 14.51 8.56 44.18
CA ASP A 163 14.26 9.25 42.90
C ASP A 163 14.60 8.38 41.67
N PHE A 164 13.87 7.29 41.49
CA PHE A 164 14.19 6.25 40.50
C PHE A 164 13.11 6.08 39.44
N GLU A 165 13.52 5.52 38.31
CA GLU A 165 12.66 5.06 37.22
C GLU A 165 12.72 3.53 37.13
N LEU A 166 11.61 2.94 36.70
CA LEU A 166 11.39 1.50 36.69
C LEU A 166 11.06 1.00 35.28
N ALA A 167 11.52 -0.20 34.96
CA ALA A 167 11.04 -0.99 33.82
C ALA A 167 10.54 -2.37 34.27
N PRO A 168 9.61 -3.00 33.54
CA PRO A 168 9.05 -4.30 33.91
C PRO A 168 10.12 -5.38 33.98
N ILE A 169 10.10 -6.20 35.04
CA ILE A 169 11.06 -7.30 35.22
C ILE A 169 10.99 -8.33 34.07
N VAL A 170 9.83 -8.41 33.40
CA VAL A 170 9.60 -9.28 32.26
C VAL A 170 10.54 -8.97 31.08
N ASP A 171 10.99 -7.72 30.96
CA ASP A 171 11.89 -7.30 29.88
C ASP A 171 13.32 -7.82 30.05
N LEU A 172 13.68 -8.25 31.28
CA LEU A 172 14.96 -8.91 31.59
C LEU A 172 14.99 -10.37 31.14
N VAL A 173 13.84 -10.99 30.86
CA VAL A 173 13.73 -12.39 30.45
C VAL A 173 14.11 -12.50 28.98
N ARG A 174 15.41 -12.40 28.68
CA ARG A 174 16.04 -12.50 27.35
C ARG A 174 17.22 -13.45 27.38
N ASN A 175 17.58 -14.03 26.24
CA ASN A 175 18.76 -14.91 26.11
C ASN A 175 18.75 -16.10 27.09
N ILE A 176 17.57 -16.65 27.37
CA ILE A 176 17.38 -17.88 28.15
C ILE A 176 16.67 -18.95 27.30
N PRO A 177 16.74 -20.24 27.64
CA PRO A 177 15.98 -21.27 26.96
C PRO A 177 14.48 -20.98 26.99
N CYS A 178 13.86 -21.02 25.82
CA CYS A 178 12.47 -20.69 25.57
C CYS A 178 12.10 -19.28 26.02
N ALA A 179 13.00 -18.30 25.84
CA ALA A 179 12.83 -16.93 26.34
C ALA A 179 11.51 -16.29 25.91
N VAL A 180 11.13 -16.37 24.63
CA VAL A 180 9.90 -15.77 24.11
C VAL A 180 8.67 -16.42 24.75
N THR A 181 8.66 -17.76 24.82
CA THR A 181 7.58 -18.53 25.47
C THR A 181 7.43 -18.11 26.94
N LYS A 182 8.53 -18.11 27.70
CA LYS A 182 8.52 -17.78 29.13
C LYS A 182 8.17 -16.31 29.39
N ARG A 183 8.65 -15.38 28.54
CA ARG A 183 8.34 -13.95 28.62
C ARG A 183 6.84 -13.72 28.45
N ASN A 184 6.22 -14.34 27.46
CA ASN A 184 4.77 -14.22 27.23
C ASN A 184 3.94 -14.84 28.35
N ASN A 185 4.35 -16.00 28.86
CA ASN A 185 3.72 -16.60 30.06
C ASN A 185 3.85 -15.68 31.29
N LEU A 186 4.99 -15.03 31.48
CA LEU A 186 5.22 -14.11 32.60
C LEU A 186 4.38 -12.83 32.46
N ARG A 187 4.14 -12.32 31.24
CA ARG A 187 3.18 -11.21 31.01
C ARG A 187 1.76 -11.60 31.40
N LYS A 188 1.32 -12.80 31.00
CA LYS A 188 0.02 -13.33 31.37
C LYS A 188 -0.11 -13.49 32.90
N ALA A 189 0.92 -14.05 33.53
CA ALA A 189 0.95 -14.20 34.99
C ALA A 189 0.94 -12.86 35.73
N PHE A 190 1.62 -11.83 35.19
CA PHE A 190 1.62 -10.50 35.79
C PHE A 190 0.21 -9.88 35.81
N GLN A 191 -0.57 -10.06 34.75
CA GLN A 191 -1.95 -9.57 34.69
C GLN A 191 -2.83 -10.21 35.78
N GLU A 192 -2.71 -11.52 35.97
CA GLU A 192 -3.43 -12.25 37.02
C GLU A 192 -2.92 -11.89 38.42
N TYR A 193 -1.62 -11.73 38.59
CA TYR A 193 -0.98 -11.29 39.83
C TYR A 193 -1.46 -9.89 40.24
N ALA A 194 -1.45 -8.92 39.32
CA ALA A 194 -1.88 -7.56 39.59
C ALA A 194 -3.36 -7.47 40.00
N ALA A 195 -4.22 -8.30 39.40
CA ALA A 195 -5.65 -8.36 39.75
C ALA A 195 -5.89 -8.77 41.21
N LYS A 196 -4.98 -9.56 41.81
CA LYS A 196 -5.07 -9.97 43.22
C LYS A 196 -4.86 -8.81 44.19
N PHE A 197 -4.04 -7.82 43.82
CA PHE A 197 -3.71 -6.66 44.65
C PHE A 197 -4.56 -5.42 44.33
N ASP A 198 -5.51 -5.53 43.40
CA ASP A 198 -6.42 -4.44 43.08
C ASP A 198 -7.40 -4.20 44.26
N PRO A 199 -7.51 -2.97 44.80
CA PRO A 199 -8.45 -2.64 45.88
C PRO A 199 -9.93 -2.82 45.53
N CYS A 200 -10.29 -3.10 44.27
CA CYS A 200 -11.67 -3.34 43.85
C CYS A 200 -12.37 -4.44 44.64
N GLN A 201 -11.61 -5.38 45.21
CA GLN A 201 -12.12 -6.51 45.99
C GLN A 201 -12.61 -6.06 47.38
N CYS A 202 -12.14 -4.90 47.84
CA CYS A 202 -12.56 -4.33 49.11
C CYS A 202 -13.99 -3.79 49.02
N ALA A 203 -14.73 -3.95 50.11
CA ALA A 203 -16.03 -3.30 50.29
C ALA A 203 -15.85 -1.77 50.39
N PRO A 204 -16.88 -0.98 50.03
CA PRO A 204 -16.78 0.47 50.05
C PRO A 204 -16.79 0.99 51.49
N CYS A 205 -15.95 1.98 51.78
CA CYS A 205 -15.88 2.56 53.11
C CYS A 205 -16.98 3.63 53.32
N PRO A 206 -17.47 3.80 54.56
CA PRO A 206 -18.30 4.93 54.95
C PRO A 206 -17.75 6.30 54.53
N ASN A 207 -18.64 7.26 54.30
CA ASN A 207 -18.32 8.69 54.13
C ASN A 207 -17.28 9.02 53.03
N ASN A 208 -17.35 8.31 51.89
CA ASN A 208 -16.38 8.40 50.78
C ASN A 208 -14.94 8.06 51.18
N GLY A 209 -14.76 7.27 52.24
CA GLY A 209 -13.46 6.67 52.53
C GLY A 209 -12.99 5.82 51.34
N GLN A 210 -11.69 5.85 51.07
CA GLN A 210 -11.09 5.06 50.00
C GLN A 210 -10.54 3.76 50.59
N PRO A 211 -11.06 2.59 50.17
CA PRO A 211 -10.49 1.33 50.61
C PRO A 211 -9.12 1.11 49.98
N MET A 212 -8.19 0.61 50.78
CA MET A 212 -6.84 0.23 50.37
C MET A 212 -6.55 -1.18 50.87
N LEU A 213 -6.05 -2.05 50.00
CA LEU A 213 -5.63 -3.40 50.37
C LEU A 213 -4.23 -3.35 50.98
N SER A 214 -4.07 -3.87 52.20
CA SER A 214 -2.80 -4.05 52.90
C SER A 214 -2.63 -5.53 53.22
N GLY A 215 -1.85 -6.25 52.42
CA GLY A 215 -1.69 -7.70 52.56
C GLY A 215 -2.99 -8.45 52.24
N THR A 216 -3.75 -8.83 53.28
CA THR A 216 -5.03 -9.55 53.16
C THR A 216 -6.22 -8.80 53.77
N GLU A 217 -5.99 -7.61 54.32
CA GLU A 217 -7.02 -6.78 54.95
C GLU A 217 -7.26 -5.51 54.14
N CYS A 218 -8.50 -5.04 54.19
CA CYS A 218 -8.91 -3.78 53.57
C CYS A 218 -8.97 -2.70 54.66
N LEU A 219 -8.13 -1.68 54.53
CA LEU A 219 -8.10 -0.53 55.42
C LEU A 219 -8.80 0.66 54.75
N CYS A 220 -9.54 1.44 55.54
CA CYS A 220 -10.26 2.60 55.03
C CYS A 220 -9.45 3.89 55.23
N VAL A 221 -9.09 4.56 54.13
CA VAL A 221 -8.47 5.88 54.16
C VAL A 221 -9.56 6.94 54.19
N CYS A 222 -9.67 7.65 55.32
CA CYS A 222 -10.77 8.57 55.58
C CYS A 222 -10.63 9.90 54.84
N GLN A 223 -11.79 10.48 54.49
CA GLN A 223 -11.86 11.85 53.97
C GLN A 223 -11.63 12.87 55.09
N SER A 224 -11.17 14.05 54.72
CA SER A 224 -11.00 15.16 55.66
C SER A 224 -12.29 15.45 56.44
N GLY A 225 -12.21 15.43 57.77
CA GLY A 225 -13.36 15.62 58.66
C GLY A 225 -14.09 14.33 59.07
N THR A 226 -13.59 13.17 58.67
CA THR A 226 -14.08 11.84 59.09
C THR A 226 -12.98 11.04 59.76
N TYR A 227 -13.33 10.18 60.71
CA TYR A 227 -12.39 9.40 61.52
C TYR A 227 -13.09 8.17 62.14
N GLY A 228 -12.35 7.39 62.93
CA GLY A 228 -12.76 6.06 63.39
C GLY A 228 -12.10 4.97 62.56
N GLU A 229 -12.20 3.72 63.01
CA GLU A 229 -11.52 2.57 62.37
C GLU A 229 -11.92 2.42 60.89
N ASN A 230 -13.18 2.74 60.56
CA ASN A 230 -13.73 2.61 59.20
C ASN A 230 -14.26 3.95 58.66
N CYS A 231 -13.79 5.08 59.19
CA CYS A 231 -14.26 6.42 58.80
C CYS A 231 -15.74 6.69 59.11
N GLU A 232 -16.30 6.00 60.10
CA GLU A 232 -17.72 6.07 60.44
C GLU A 232 -18.10 7.37 61.19
N ARG A 233 -17.15 7.93 61.95
CA ARG A 233 -17.37 9.12 62.78
C ARG A 233 -17.14 10.37 61.94
N ARG A 234 -18.00 11.37 62.16
CA ARG A 234 -17.98 12.64 61.44
C ARG A 234 -17.69 13.78 62.42
N SER A 235 -16.80 14.68 62.04
CA SER A 235 -16.66 15.95 62.77
C SER A 235 -17.87 16.85 62.47
N PRO A 236 -18.21 17.80 63.36
CA PRO A 236 -19.33 18.74 63.13
C PRO A 236 -19.20 19.57 61.85
N ASP A 237 -17.99 19.72 61.32
CA ASP A 237 -17.69 20.48 60.10
C ASP A 237 -18.00 19.69 58.82
N TYR A 238 -18.07 18.36 58.91
CA TYR A 238 -18.31 17.50 57.76
C TYR A 238 -19.82 17.47 57.43
N LYS A 239 -20.20 18.19 56.38
CA LYS A 239 -21.62 18.35 55.96
C LYS A 239 -21.99 17.56 54.70
N SER A 240 -21.04 16.90 54.06
CA SER A 240 -21.30 16.17 52.83
C SER A 240 -22.05 14.87 53.10
N ASN A 241 -23.01 14.54 52.23
CA ASN A 241 -23.66 13.23 52.18
C ASN A 241 -23.58 12.59 50.78
N ALA A 242 -22.81 13.20 49.87
CA ALA A 242 -22.60 12.66 48.54
C ALA A 242 -21.84 11.32 48.63
N VAL A 243 -22.17 10.37 47.75
CA VAL A 243 -21.44 9.10 47.63
C VAL A 243 -20.80 9.06 46.26
N ASP A 244 -19.47 9.07 46.23
CA ASP A 244 -18.71 9.02 44.97
C ASP A 244 -18.68 7.60 44.43
N GLY A 245 -18.86 7.45 43.13
CA GLY A 245 -18.88 6.18 42.44
C GLY A 245 -17.47 5.61 42.25
N HIS A 246 -17.29 4.33 42.59
CA HIS A 246 -16.06 3.59 42.29
C HIS A 246 -16.35 2.28 41.55
N TRP A 247 -15.35 1.84 40.79
CA TRP A 247 -15.44 0.63 39.97
C TRP A 247 -15.47 -0.62 40.84
N GLY A 248 -16.41 -1.51 40.55
CA GLY A 248 -16.30 -2.91 40.95
C GLY A 248 -15.18 -3.61 40.19
N CYS A 249 -14.82 -4.82 40.64
CA CYS A 249 -13.79 -5.60 39.98
C CYS A 249 -14.16 -5.93 38.53
N TRP A 250 -13.13 -6.09 37.72
CA TRP A 250 -13.26 -6.62 36.37
C TRP A 250 -13.84 -8.04 36.40
N SER A 251 -14.70 -8.34 35.44
CA SER A 251 -15.09 -9.72 35.14
C SER A 251 -13.88 -10.52 34.66
N SER A 252 -13.99 -11.85 34.74
CA SER A 252 -13.08 -12.73 34.01
C SER A 252 -13.12 -12.38 32.51
N TRP A 253 -11.99 -12.58 31.83
CA TRP A 253 -11.92 -12.45 30.38
C TRP A 253 -12.87 -13.44 29.72
N SER A 254 -13.56 -13.00 28.66
CA SER A 254 -14.31 -13.90 27.79
C SER A 254 -13.36 -14.89 27.11
N THR A 255 -13.92 -15.98 26.60
CA THR A 255 -13.22 -16.82 25.63
C THR A 255 -12.83 -15.99 24.41
N CYS A 256 -11.78 -16.41 23.71
CA CYS A 256 -11.33 -15.76 22.49
C CYS A 256 -12.39 -15.92 21.40
N ASP A 257 -12.84 -14.81 20.82
CA ASP A 257 -13.85 -14.78 19.77
C ASP A 257 -13.23 -15.05 18.39
N ALA A 258 -14.06 -15.30 17.37
CA ALA A 258 -13.64 -15.56 15.99
C ALA A 258 -12.83 -14.41 15.36
N THR A 259 -12.95 -13.20 15.91
CA THR A 259 -12.16 -12.02 15.50
C THR A 259 -10.82 -11.90 16.21
N TYR A 260 -10.37 -12.95 16.93
CA TYR A 260 -9.15 -12.95 17.74
C TYR A 260 -9.17 -11.87 18.83
N LYS A 261 -10.37 -11.59 19.36
CA LYS A 261 -10.56 -10.62 20.45
C LYS A 261 -11.22 -11.26 21.64
N ARG A 262 -10.80 -10.85 22.83
CA ARG A 262 -11.48 -11.17 24.08
C ARG A 262 -11.82 -9.88 24.82
N SER A 263 -12.88 -9.94 25.62
CA SER A 263 -13.41 -8.78 26.30
C SER A 263 -13.63 -9.05 27.78
N ARG A 264 -13.52 -8.00 28.59
CA ARG A 264 -13.94 -8.00 30.00
C ARG A 264 -14.67 -6.70 30.32
N THR A 265 -15.50 -6.75 31.35
CA THR A 265 -16.36 -5.63 31.74
C THR A 265 -16.32 -5.41 33.25
N ARG A 266 -16.54 -4.17 33.67
CA ARG A 266 -16.73 -3.80 35.07
C ARG A 266 -17.91 -2.85 35.20
N GLU A 267 -18.44 -2.72 36.42
CA GLU A 267 -19.58 -1.85 36.69
C GLU A 267 -19.24 -0.80 37.74
N CYS A 268 -19.84 0.38 37.62
CA CYS A 268 -19.65 1.48 38.56
C CYS A 268 -20.59 1.30 39.76
N ASN A 269 -20.31 0.29 40.58
CA ASN A 269 -21.22 -0.18 41.63
C ASN A 269 -20.56 -0.38 43.01
N ASN A 270 -19.26 -0.10 43.17
CA ASN A 270 -18.53 -0.38 44.42
C ASN A 270 -17.81 0.86 45.00
N PRO A 271 -18.54 1.89 45.48
CA PRO A 271 -20.00 2.00 45.54
C PRO A 271 -20.58 2.68 44.29
N ALA A 272 -21.90 2.58 44.08
CA ALA A 272 -22.58 3.34 43.05
C ALA A 272 -22.71 4.83 43.45
N PRO A 273 -22.58 5.78 42.50
CA PRO A 273 -22.67 7.20 42.81
C PRO A 273 -24.08 7.60 43.27
N GLN A 274 -24.18 8.34 44.39
CA GLN A 274 -25.47 8.79 44.94
C GLN A 274 -25.40 10.25 45.38
N ARG A 275 -26.58 10.90 45.44
CA ARG A 275 -26.78 12.25 46.00
C ARG A 275 -25.79 13.30 45.44
N GLY A 276 -25.54 13.23 44.13
CA GLY A 276 -24.66 14.16 43.42
C GLY A 276 -23.16 13.87 43.54
N GLY A 277 -22.78 12.67 44.02
CA GLY A 277 -21.38 12.23 44.00
C GLY A 277 -20.83 12.00 42.59
N LYS A 278 -19.50 11.98 42.49
CA LYS A 278 -18.77 11.83 41.22
C LYS A 278 -19.04 10.48 40.58
N ARG A 279 -19.05 10.43 39.25
CA ARG A 279 -19.14 9.16 38.50
C ARG A 279 -17.76 8.50 38.45
N CYS A 280 -17.74 7.17 38.26
CA CYS A 280 -16.49 6.46 38.04
C CYS A 280 -15.82 6.93 36.74
N GLU A 281 -14.55 7.30 36.81
CA GLU A 281 -13.74 7.70 35.66
C GLU A 281 -13.03 6.48 35.05
N GLY A 282 -13.07 6.35 33.72
CA GLY A 282 -12.43 5.28 32.96
C GLY A 282 -13.39 4.37 32.19
N GLU A 283 -12.86 3.31 31.60
CA GLU A 283 -13.61 2.45 30.67
C GLU A 283 -14.45 1.39 31.38
N LYS A 284 -15.67 1.15 30.88
CA LYS A 284 -16.58 0.08 31.35
C LYS A 284 -16.24 -1.29 30.75
N ARG A 285 -15.75 -1.29 29.50
CA ARG A 285 -15.41 -2.49 28.72
C ARG A 285 -13.99 -2.36 28.21
N GLN A 286 -13.24 -3.44 28.29
CA GLN A 286 -11.90 -3.55 27.70
C GLN A 286 -11.89 -4.70 26.71
N GLU A 287 -11.25 -4.48 25.58
CA GLU A 287 -10.99 -5.49 24.55
C GLU A 287 -9.49 -5.57 24.30
N GLU A 288 -9.01 -6.80 24.12
CA GLU A 288 -7.64 -7.07 23.72
C GLU A 288 -7.58 -8.23 22.73
N ASP A 289 -6.51 -8.27 21.96
CA ASP A 289 -6.27 -9.34 21.02
C ASP A 289 -5.89 -10.63 21.77
N CYS A 290 -6.35 -11.76 21.26
CA CYS A 290 -6.11 -13.08 21.82
C CYS A 290 -5.83 -14.10 20.72
N THR A 291 -5.20 -15.20 21.11
CA THR A 291 -4.94 -16.32 20.22
C THR A 291 -5.55 -17.59 20.79
N PHE A 292 -5.96 -18.49 19.91
CA PHE A 292 -6.35 -19.86 20.27
C PHE A 292 -5.43 -20.83 19.54
N SER A 293 -4.98 -21.88 20.23
CA SER A 293 -4.10 -22.89 19.66
C SER A 293 -4.94 -23.91 18.90
N ILE A 294 -4.79 -23.95 17.58
CA ILE A 294 -5.46 -24.92 16.69
C ILE A 294 -4.61 -26.16 16.39
N MET A 295 -3.31 -26.11 16.67
CA MET A 295 -2.42 -27.24 16.45
C MET A 295 -2.38 -28.13 17.69
N GLU A 296 -2.67 -29.40 17.48
CA GLU A 296 -2.56 -30.47 18.48
C GLU A 296 -1.08 -30.78 18.68
N ASN A 297 -0.41 -29.96 19.50
CA ASN A 297 1.01 -30.12 19.74
C ASN A 297 1.23 -31.22 20.80
N ASN A 298 2.23 -32.09 20.59
CA ASN A 298 2.84 -32.94 21.63
C ASN A 298 3.60 -32.08 22.69
N GLY A 299 2.95 -31.07 23.26
CA GLY A 299 3.51 -30.13 24.26
C GLY A 299 3.53 -28.65 23.84
N GLN A 300 3.76 -27.75 24.79
CA GLN A 300 3.89 -26.29 24.56
C GLN A 300 5.15 -25.95 23.73
N PRO A 301 5.08 -25.09 22.70
CA PRO A 301 6.25 -24.72 21.88
C PRO A 301 7.30 -23.92 22.68
N CYS A 302 8.57 -24.31 22.54
CA CYS A 302 9.73 -23.59 23.06
C CYS A 302 10.30 -22.67 21.97
N ILE A 303 10.08 -21.35 22.11
CA ILE A 303 10.55 -20.34 21.17
C ILE A 303 11.60 -19.46 21.87
N ASN A 304 12.78 -19.32 21.26
CA ASN A 304 13.89 -18.50 21.74
C ASN A 304 13.88 -17.11 21.11
N ASP A 305 14.73 -16.22 21.61
CA ASP A 305 14.99 -14.91 20.98
C ASP A 305 15.96 -15.08 19.79
N ASP A 306 15.56 -15.86 18.78
CA ASP A 306 16.37 -16.04 17.58
C ASP A 306 16.25 -14.78 16.71
N GLU A 307 17.37 -14.33 16.12
CA GLU A 307 17.35 -13.21 15.19
C GLU A 307 16.73 -13.65 13.86
N GLU A 308 15.74 -12.90 13.37
CA GLU A 308 15.16 -13.13 12.06
C GLU A 308 16.15 -12.70 10.97
N ILE A 309 16.74 -13.68 10.28
CA ILE A 309 17.66 -13.44 9.16
C ILE A 309 16.96 -13.85 7.87
N GLN A 310 16.91 -12.94 6.89
CA GLN A 310 16.48 -13.30 5.55
C GLN A 310 17.42 -14.36 4.98
N GLU A 311 16.88 -15.42 4.39
CA GLU A 311 17.66 -16.59 3.96
C GLU A 311 18.83 -16.27 3.00
N VAL A 312 18.74 -15.15 2.26
CA VAL A 312 19.77 -14.63 1.34
C VAL A 312 20.99 -14.06 2.08
N ASN A 313 20.81 -13.59 3.31
CA ASN A 313 21.86 -12.98 4.14
C ASN A 313 22.55 -13.97 5.08
N LEU A 314 22.14 -15.26 5.05
CA LEU A 314 22.85 -16.29 5.78
C LEU A 314 24.23 -16.50 5.14
N PRO A 315 25.32 -16.55 5.94
CA PRO A 315 26.65 -16.79 5.40
C PRO A 315 26.68 -18.10 4.62
N GLU A 316 27.31 -18.08 3.44
CA GLU A 316 27.58 -19.30 2.67
C GLU A 316 28.48 -20.20 3.53
N ILE A 317 27.91 -21.31 4.02
CA ILE A 317 28.69 -22.34 4.69
C ILE A 317 29.45 -23.07 3.58
N ASP A 318 30.75 -22.80 3.44
CA ASP A 318 31.66 -23.67 2.70
C ASP A 318 31.74 -25.00 3.46
N ALA A 319 30.82 -25.92 3.16
CA ALA A 319 30.90 -27.26 3.69
C ALA A 319 32.16 -27.93 3.12
N ASP A 320 32.96 -28.56 3.99
CA ASP A 320 34.19 -29.28 3.63
C ASP A 320 33.99 -30.37 2.55
N SER A 321 32.74 -30.76 2.25
CA SER A 321 32.39 -31.73 1.21
C SER A 321 30.98 -31.49 0.64
N GLY A 322 30.82 -31.66 -0.67
CA GLY A 322 29.57 -31.48 -1.40
C GLY A 322 29.69 -30.51 -2.59
N CYS A 323 28.63 -30.38 -3.38
CA CYS A 323 28.61 -29.50 -4.55
C CYS A 323 27.60 -28.36 -4.35
N ARG A 324 27.98 -27.16 -4.79
CA ARG A 324 27.06 -26.00 -4.86
C ARG A 324 25.99 -26.23 -5.93
N GLN A 325 24.89 -25.48 -5.87
CA GLN A 325 23.83 -25.57 -6.89
C GLN A 325 24.41 -25.42 -8.31
N PRO A 326 24.17 -26.39 -9.22
CA PRO A 326 24.68 -26.32 -10.59
C PRO A 326 23.93 -25.26 -11.39
N VAL A 327 24.52 -24.84 -12.51
CA VAL A 327 23.84 -23.94 -13.46
C VAL A 327 22.98 -24.79 -14.40
N PRO A 328 21.65 -24.58 -14.48
CA PRO A 328 20.81 -25.29 -15.43
C PRO A 328 21.10 -24.86 -16.88
N PRO A 329 20.82 -25.71 -17.89
CA PRO A 329 20.92 -25.35 -19.30
C PRO A 329 19.91 -24.24 -19.66
N GLU A 330 20.10 -23.59 -20.81
CA GLU A 330 19.21 -22.53 -21.28
C GLU A 330 17.77 -23.04 -21.41
N ASN A 331 16.81 -22.28 -20.88
CA ASN A 331 15.39 -22.67 -20.77
C ASN A 331 15.14 -23.92 -19.88
N GLY A 332 16.10 -24.31 -19.06
CA GLY A 332 15.99 -25.35 -18.03
C GLY A 332 15.94 -24.79 -16.61
N PHE A 333 15.48 -25.61 -15.68
CA PHE A 333 15.49 -25.38 -14.24
C PHE A 333 15.79 -26.67 -13.48
N ILE A 334 16.20 -26.56 -12.22
CA ILE A 334 16.50 -27.71 -11.35
C ILE A 334 15.26 -28.04 -10.54
N ARG A 335 14.83 -29.29 -10.52
CA ARG A 335 13.59 -29.68 -9.82
C ARG A 335 13.77 -29.81 -8.31
N ASN A 336 14.96 -30.20 -7.87
CA ASN A 336 15.31 -30.47 -6.47
C ASN A 336 16.29 -29.42 -5.92
N GLU A 337 15.92 -28.13 -5.99
CA GLU A 337 16.77 -27.02 -5.57
C GLU A 337 17.24 -27.13 -4.11
N LYS A 338 18.56 -27.11 -3.93
CA LYS A 338 19.25 -27.08 -2.65
C LYS A 338 20.46 -26.15 -2.74
N LYS A 339 20.84 -25.54 -1.61
CA LYS A 339 22.09 -24.76 -1.52
C LYS A 339 23.33 -25.63 -1.65
N LEU A 340 23.29 -26.84 -1.08
CA LEU A 340 24.38 -27.82 -1.08
C LEU A 340 23.83 -29.22 -1.38
N TYR A 341 24.49 -29.94 -2.28
CA TYR A 341 24.20 -31.32 -2.65
C TYR A 341 25.29 -32.25 -2.11
N SER A 342 24.88 -33.42 -1.62
CA SER A 342 25.81 -34.42 -1.10
C SER A 342 26.60 -35.09 -2.24
N VAL A 343 27.81 -35.57 -1.96
CA VAL A 343 28.62 -36.30 -2.96
C VAL A 343 27.86 -37.54 -3.43
N GLY A 344 27.71 -37.69 -4.76
CA GLY A 344 26.93 -38.76 -5.40
C GLY A 344 25.43 -38.45 -5.55
N GLU A 345 24.94 -37.32 -5.04
CA GLU A 345 23.57 -36.85 -5.25
C GLU A 345 23.38 -36.32 -6.68
N ASP A 346 22.19 -36.55 -7.24
CA ASP A 346 21.82 -36.13 -8.59
C ASP A 346 20.87 -34.91 -8.55
N ALA A 347 21.18 -33.88 -9.33
CA ALA A 347 20.28 -32.77 -9.62
C ALA A 347 19.50 -33.06 -10.91
N GLU A 348 18.17 -33.09 -10.81
CA GLU A 348 17.27 -33.36 -11.94
C GLU A 348 16.97 -32.07 -12.70
N ILE A 349 17.32 -32.05 -13.98
CA ILE A 349 17.08 -30.95 -14.90
C ILE A 349 15.72 -31.15 -15.56
N SER A 350 14.93 -30.09 -15.60
CA SER A 350 13.64 -30.04 -16.29
C SER A 350 13.53 -28.78 -17.11
N CYS A 351 12.78 -28.82 -18.21
CA CYS A 351 12.66 -27.68 -19.11
C CYS A 351 11.44 -26.81 -18.80
N LEU A 352 11.56 -25.52 -19.05
CA LEU A 352 10.47 -24.55 -18.94
C LEU A 352 9.34 -24.90 -19.92
N THR A 353 8.14 -24.39 -19.65
CA THR A 353 6.95 -24.66 -20.47
C THR A 353 7.19 -24.33 -21.96
N GLY A 354 6.88 -25.28 -22.85
CA GLY A 354 7.09 -25.19 -24.30
C GLY A 354 8.42 -25.76 -24.78
N PHE A 355 9.24 -26.30 -23.87
CA PHE A 355 10.49 -27.00 -24.15
C PHE A 355 10.43 -28.42 -23.58
N GLU A 356 11.09 -29.35 -24.25
CA GLU A 356 11.20 -30.75 -23.85
C GLU A 356 12.68 -31.11 -23.60
N THR A 357 12.93 -31.96 -22.61
CA THR A 357 14.26 -32.45 -22.25
C THR A 357 14.75 -33.45 -23.28
N VAL A 358 15.87 -33.15 -23.92
CA VAL A 358 16.56 -34.05 -24.87
C VAL A 358 17.93 -34.39 -24.30
N GLY A 359 18.25 -35.68 -24.14
CA GLY A 359 19.53 -36.15 -23.58
C GLY A 359 19.45 -36.58 -22.10
N TYR A 360 20.60 -36.66 -21.42
CA TYR A 360 20.68 -37.16 -20.05
C TYR A 360 20.43 -36.06 -19.00
N GLN A 361 19.23 -36.05 -18.43
CA GLN A 361 18.68 -34.98 -17.57
C GLN A 361 19.20 -34.89 -16.12
N TYR A 362 20.29 -35.59 -15.77
CA TYR A 362 20.81 -35.60 -14.39
C TYR A 362 22.25 -35.10 -14.34
N PHE A 363 22.52 -34.16 -13.42
CA PHE A 363 23.89 -33.78 -13.05
C PHE A 363 24.26 -34.49 -11.76
N ARG A 364 25.42 -35.15 -11.70
CA ARG A 364 25.87 -35.87 -10.49
C ARG A 364 26.98 -35.13 -9.76
N CYS A 365 26.82 -34.90 -8.46
CA CYS A 365 27.84 -34.26 -7.64
C CYS A 365 29.05 -35.19 -7.44
N LEU A 366 30.25 -34.71 -7.75
CA LEU A 366 31.50 -35.45 -7.62
C LEU A 366 32.21 -35.12 -6.29
N PRO A 367 33.12 -36.01 -5.81
CA PRO A 367 33.85 -35.79 -4.56
C PRO A 367 34.77 -34.56 -4.57
N ASP A 368 35.12 -34.05 -5.75
CA ASP A 368 35.94 -32.86 -5.95
C ASP A 368 35.14 -31.54 -5.89
N GLY A 369 33.84 -31.61 -5.60
CA GLY A 369 32.93 -30.46 -5.55
C GLY A 369 32.44 -30.00 -6.92
N THR A 370 32.77 -30.72 -8.00
CA THR A 370 32.29 -30.42 -9.36
C THR A 370 31.09 -31.28 -9.76
N TRP A 371 30.45 -30.91 -10.87
CA TRP A 371 29.30 -31.64 -11.40
C TRP A 371 29.68 -32.44 -12.65
N ARG A 372 29.34 -33.73 -12.66
CA ARG A 372 29.25 -34.50 -13.89
C ARG A 372 27.97 -34.10 -14.62
N GLN A 373 28.11 -33.25 -15.63
CA GLN A 373 26.99 -32.77 -16.43
C GLN A 373 26.63 -33.79 -17.52
N GLY A 374 25.34 -34.13 -17.62
CA GLY A 374 24.77 -34.88 -18.74
C GLY A 374 24.57 -33.99 -19.97
N ASP A 375 24.42 -34.60 -21.13
CA ASP A 375 24.17 -33.96 -22.43
C ASP A 375 22.71 -33.49 -22.59
N VAL A 376 22.15 -32.85 -21.57
CA VAL A 376 20.76 -32.37 -21.57
C VAL A 376 20.61 -31.01 -22.24
N GLU A 377 19.72 -30.94 -23.21
CA GLU A 377 19.28 -29.71 -23.86
C GLU A 377 17.76 -29.54 -23.74
N CYS A 378 17.32 -28.30 -23.58
CA CYS A 378 15.90 -27.96 -23.63
C CYS A 378 15.55 -27.51 -25.05
N GLN A 379 15.03 -28.43 -25.86
CA GLN A 379 14.63 -28.13 -27.23
C GLN A 379 13.16 -27.73 -27.29
N ARG A 380 12.87 -26.72 -28.11
CA ARG A 380 11.53 -26.17 -28.24
C ARG A 380 10.71 -26.99 -29.22
N THR A 381 9.60 -27.54 -28.77
CA THR A 381 8.70 -28.35 -29.60
C THR A 381 7.43 -27.58 -29.99
N GLU A 382 7.13 -26.46 -29.32
CA GLU A 382 5.90 -25.68 -29.49
C GLU A 382 6.16 -24.16 -29.44
N CYS A 383 5.41 -23.37 -30.22
CA CYS A 383 5.43 -21.91 -30.16
C CYS A 383 4.54 -21.40 -29.03
N ILE A 384 5.02 -20.45 -28.23
CA ILE A 384 4.18 -19.76 -27.24
C ILE A 384 3.33 -18.69 -27.92
N LYS A 385 2.18 -18.38 -27.30
CA LYS A 385 1.39 -17.21 -27.68
C LYS A 385 2.29 -15.95 -27.69
N PRO A 386 2.30 -15.18 -28.79
CA PRO A 386 3.12 -13.97 -28.86
C PRO A 386 2.61 -12.88 -27.91
N VAL A 387 3.54 -12.07 -27.41
CA VAL A 387 3.25 -10.89 -26.59
C VAL A 387 2.93 -9.73 -27.54
N VAL A 388 1.64 -9.52 -27.81
CA VAL A 388 1.12 -8.42 -28.63
C VAL A 388 0.44 -7.37 -27.75
N GLN A 389 0.32 -6.13 -28.25
CA GLN A 389 -0.40 -5.06 -27.55
C GLN A 389 -1.89 -5.45 -27.37
N GLU A 390 -2.51 -4.98 -26.29
CA GLU A 390 -3.91 -5.32 -25.92
C GLU A 390 -4.95 -5.00 -27.01
N VAL A 391 -4.63 -4.09 -27.92
CA VAL A 391 -5.52 -3.69 -29.03
C VAL A 391 -5.65 -4.79 -30.09
N LEU A 392 -4.66 -5.68 -30.20
CA LEU A 392 -4.67 -6.78 -31.16
C LEU A 392 -5.30 -8.04 -30.55
N THR A 393 -6.21 -8.65 -31.29
CA THR A 393 -6.80 -9.94 -30.92
C THR A 393 -6.15 -11.08 -31.69
N VAL A 394 -5.66 -12.08 -30.95
CA VAL A 394 -5.02 -13.29 -31.51
C VAL A 394 -6.06 -14.40 -31.66
N THR A 395 -6.16 -14.98 -32.86
CA THR A 395 -7.07 -16.10 -33.16
C THR A 395 -6.36 -17.22 -33.91
N PRO A 396 -6.55 -18.52 -33.56
CA PRO A 396 -7.27 -19.01 -32.38
C PRO A 396 -6.52 -18.65 -31.08
N PHE A 397 -7.25 -18.41 -29.99
CA PHE A 397 -6.63 -18.12 -28.70
C PHE A 397 -6.17 -19.41 -28.03
N GLN A 398 -4.88 -19.69 -28.10
CA GLN A 398 -4.24 -20.81 -27.40
C GLN A 398 -3.02 -20.32 -26.61
N ARG A 399 -2.62 -21.08 -25.59
CA ARG A 399 -1.42 -20.81 -24.80
C ARG A 399 -0.15 -21.30 -25.51
N LEU A 400 -0.27 -22.41 -26.25
CA LEU A 400 0.78 -23.11 -26.98
C LEU A 400 0.25 -23.46 -28.37
N TYR A 401 1.12 -23.43 -29.39
CA TYR A 401 0.80 -23.71 -30.78
C TYR A 401 1.80 -24.71 -31.34
N ARG A 402 1.31 -25.72 -32.04
CA ARG A 402 2.14 -26.76 -32.67
C ARG A 402 2.77 -26.27 -33.96
N VAL A 403 3.87 -26.90 -34.36
CA VAL A 403 4.54 -26.59 -35.64
C VAL A 403 3.56 -26.83 -36.80
N GLY A 404 3.37 -25.81 -37.63
CA GLY A 404 2.40 -25.78 -38.74
C GLY A 404 1.09 -25.04 -38.42
N GLU A 405 0.81 -24.74 -37.14
CA GLU A 405 -0.36 -23.93 -36.77
C GLU A 405 -0.13 -22.45 -37.07
N SER A 406 -1.17 -21.78 -37.59
CA SER A 406 -1.15 -20.35 -37.86
C SER A 406 -2.04 -19.59 -36.88
N ILE A 407 -1.61 -18.39 -36.52
CA ILE A 407 -2.42 -17.40 -35.83
C ILE A 407 -2.72 -16.23 -36.77
N GLU A 408 -3.87 -15.61 -36.53
CA GLU A 408 -4.33 -14.41 -37.19
C GLU A 408 -4.52 -13.30 -36.15
N LEU A 409 -3.90 -12.15 -36.42
CA LEU A 409 -4.00 -10.93 -35.63
C LEU A 409 -5.05 -10.03 -36.27
N THR A 410 -6.06 -9.66 -35.49
CA THR A 410 -7.13 -8.75 -35.95
C THR A 410 -7.20 -7.50 -35.10
N CYS A 411 -7.59 -6.38 -35.73
CA CYS A 411 -7.77 -5.08 -35.08
C CYS A 411 -9.25 -4.72 -34.94
N PRO A 412 -9.60 -3.78 -34.04
CA PRO A 412 -10.96 -3.25 -33.93
C PRO A 412 -11.43 -2.56 -35.23
N LYS A 413 -12.76 -2.42 -35.39
CA LYS A 413 -13.37 -1.84 -36.60
C LYS A 413 -12.77 -0.46 -36.95
N GLY A 414 -12.38 -0.28 -38.22
CA GLY A 414 -11.78 0.97 -38.73
C GLY A 414 -10.25 1.02 -38.64
N PHE A 415 -9.62 -0.04 -38.13
CA PHE A 415 -8.17 -0.17 -38.06
C PHE A 415 -7.68 -1.47 -38.71
N VAL A 416 -6.49 -1.43 -39.28
CA VAL A 416 -5.79 -2.55 -39.90
C VAL A 416 -4.45 -2.77 -39.21
N VAL A 417 -3.95 -4.00 -39.20
CA VAL A 417 -2.65 -4.31 -38.61
C VAL A 417 -1.56 -3.67 -39.50
N ALA A 418 -0.61 -2.93 -38.91
CA ALA A 418 0.48 -2.27 -39.62
C ALA A 418 1.46 -3.22 -40.33
N GLY A 419 1.32 -4.53 -40.12
CA GLY A 419 2.17 -5.58 -40.69
C GLY A 419 1.35 -6.80 -41.11
N PRO A 420 1.99 -7.97 -41.28
CA PRO A 420 1.29 -9.17 -41.71
C PRO A 420 0.24 -9.58 -40.68
N SER A 421 -0.97 -9.91 -41.14
CA SER A 421 -2.06 -10.35 -40.26
C SER A 421 -1.97 -11.82 -39.88
N ARG A 422 -1.23 -12.64 -40.64
CA ARG A 422 -1.13 -14.09 -40.44
C ARG A 422 0.31 -14.52 -40.19
N TYR A 423 0.50 -15.29 -39.12
CA TYR A 423 1.79 -15.82 -38.68
C TYR A 423 1.70 -17.34 -38.53
N THR A 424 2.73 -18.07 -38.95
CA THR A 424 2.76 -19.53 -38.83
C THR A 424 3.92 -19.96 -37.96
N CYS A 425 3.68 -20.91 -37.04
CA CYS A 425 4.72 -21.50 -36.21
C CYS A 425 5.57 -22.45 -37.05
N GLN A 426 6.83 -22.10 -37.30
CA GLN A 426 7.82 -22.96 -37.94
C GLN A 426 8.96 -23.26 -36.97
N GLY A 427 9.06 -24.53 -36.55
CA GLY A 427 10.03 -24.96 -35.53
C GLY A 427 9.79 -24.27 -34.20
N ASN A 428 10.63 -23.28 -33.87
CA ASN A 428 10.66 -22.58 -32.58
C ASN A 428 10.25 -21.11 -32.65
N SER A 429 9.89 -20.59 -33.84
CA SER A 429 9.62 -19.17 -34.06
C SER A 429 8.40 -18.93 -34.97
N TRP A 430 7.82 -17.74 -34.83
CA TRP A 430 6.77 -17.28 -35.71
C TRP A 430 7.39 -16.76 -37.00
N THR A 431 6.84 -17.19 -38.14
CA THR A 431 7.23 -16.71 -39.47
C THR A 431 6.05 -15.99 -40.13
N PRO A 432 6.20 -14.72 -40.56
CA PRO A 432 7.34 -13.82 -40.31
C PRO A 432 7.55 -13.50 -38.81
N PRO A 433 8.73 -13.00 -38.37
CA PRO A 433 8.95 -12.70 -36.95
C PRO A 433 7.98 -11.61 -36.47
N ILE A 434 7.35 -11.84 -35.31
CA ILE A 434 6.40 -10.90 -34.70
C ILE A 434 7.18 -9.83 -33.94
N SER A 435 7.05 -8.57 -34.37
CA SER A 435 7.64 -7.41 -33.67
C SER A 435 6.73 -6.93 -32.55
N ASN A 436 7.32 -6.52 -31.42
CA ASN A 436 6.61 -5.84 -30.33
C ASN A 436 6.08 -4.45 -30.73
N SER A 437 6.50 -3.92 -31.88
CA SER A 437 6.07 -2.64 -32.44
C SER A 437 4.81 -2.73 -33.32
N LEU A 438 4.17 -3.90 -33.42
CA LEU A 438 2.99 -4.07 -34.26
C LEU A 438 1.78 -3.34 -33.65
N THR A 439 1.20 -2.42 -34.42
CA THR A 439 0.07 -1.57 -34.00
C THR A 439 -1.09 -1.67 -34.99
N CYS A 440 -2.25 -1.18 -34.56
CA CYS A 440 -3.42 -1.00 -35.41
C CYS A 440 -3.42 0.43 -35.99
N GLU A 441 -3.31 0.55 -37.31
CA GLU A 441 -3.35 1.81 -38.05
C GLU A 441 -4.74 2.10 -38.60
N LYS A 442 -5.14 3.38 -38.68
CA LYS A 442 -6.45 3.75 -39.22
C LYS A 442 -6.48 3.55 -40.73
N ASP A 443 -7.48 2.81 -41.20
CA ASP A 443 -7.70 2.55 -42.62
C ASP A 443 -7.98 3.86 -43.38
N ILE A 444 -7.19 4.14 -44.42
CA ILE A 444 -7.24 5.37 -45.23
C ILE A 444 -8.63 5.53 -45.89
N LEU A 445 -9.36 4.43 -46.13
CA LEU A 445 -10.74 4.46 -46.62
C LEU A 445 -11.72 5.16 -45.67
N THR A 446 -11.41 5.26 -44.38
CA THR A 446 -12.25 5.98 -43.40
C THR A 446 -11.99 7.48 -43.35
N LYS A 447 -10.83 7.99 -43.81
CA LYS A 447 -10.59 9.43 -43.97
C LYS A 447 -11.33 10.03 -45.17
N LEU A 448 -11.59 9.24 -46.21
CA LEU A 448 -12.31 9.65 -47.42
C LEU A 448 -13.85 9.68 -47.24
N LYS A 449 -14.37 9.25 -46.09
CA LYS A 449 -15.79 9.37 -45.68
C LYS A 449 -15.99 10.48 -44.63
N GLY A 450 -15.25 11.58 -44.75
CA GLY A 450 -15.53 12.81 -43.99
C GLY A 450 -16.78 13.53 -44.51
N HIS A 451 -17.29 14.52 -43.74
CA HIS A 451 -18.43 15.36 -44.14
C HIS A 451 -18.14 16.27 -45.37
N CYS A 452 -16.89 16.36 -45.82
CA CYS A 452 -16.46 17.15 -46.97
C CYS A 452 -16.23 16.28 -48.21
N GLN A 453 -16.32 16.87 -49.40
CA GLN A 453 -16.09 16.13 -50.66
C GLN A 453 -14.61 15.74 -50.83
N PRO A 454 -14.30 14.67 -51.61
CA PRO A 454 -12.93 14.28 -51.89
C PRO A 454 -12.11 15.44 -52.49
N GLY A 455 -10.93 15.73 -51.92
CA GLY A 455 -10.08 16.87 -52.29
C GLY A 455 -10.21 18.10 -51.38
N GLN A 456 -11.13 18.06 -50.41
CA GLN A 456 -11.32 19.11 -49.40
C GLN A 456 -10.91 18.64 -48.00
N LYS A 457 -10.33 19.55 -47.22
CA LYS A 457 -10.12 19.39 -45.78
C LYS A 457 -11.07 20.27 -44.98
N GLN A 458 -11.42 19.80 -43.80
CA GLN A 458 -12.21 20.57 -42.87
C GLN A 458 -11.31 21.57 -42.13
N SER A 459 -11.60 22.86 -42.27
CA SER A 459 -10.95 23.94 -41.51
C SER A 459 -12.02 24.70 -40.72
N GLY A 460 -12.16 24.37 -39.44
CA GLY A 460 -13.28 24.81 -38.62
C GLY A 460 -14.59 24.10 -38.99
N SER A 461 -15.64 24.87 -39.31
CA SER A 461 -16.96 24.37 -39.73
C SER A 461 -17.16 24.36 -41.25
N GLU A 462 -16.16 24.76 -42.03
CA GLU A 462 -16.24 24.87 -43.49
C GLU A 462 -15.25 23.91 -44.16
N CYS A 463 -15.61 23.44 -45.36
CA CYS A 463 -14.77 22.58 -46.19
C CYS A 463 -13.97 23.47 -47.16
N ILE A 464 -12.64 23.46 -47.04
CA ILE A 464 -11.71 24.19 -47.93
C ILE A 464 -10.88 23.20 -48.75
N CYS A 465 -10.39 23.62 -49.92
CA CYS A 465 -9.51 22.77 -50.73
C CYS A 465 -8.20 22.43 -49.98
N MET A 466 -7.72 21.21 -50.17
CA MET A 466 -6.42 20.77 -49.65
C MET A 466 -5.28 21.47 -50.40
N SER A 467 -4.16 21.69 -49.73
CA SER A 467 -2.90 22.15 -50.31
C SER A 467 -2.13 20.95 -50.85
N PRO A 468 -1.81 20.89 -52.17
CA PRO A 468 -1.14 19.73 -52.77
C PRO A 468 0.22 19.37 -52.16
N GLU A 469 0.97 20.33 -51.64
CA GLU A 469 2.32 20.08 -51.08
C GLU A 469 2.33 19.91 -49.56
N GLU A 470 1.37 20.50 -48.84
CA GLU A 470 1.36 20.42 -47.37
C GLU A 470 0.50 19.27 -46.84
N ASP A 471 -0.63 18.97 -47.51
CA ASP A 471 -1.62 18.02 -46.99
C ASP A 471 -1.49 16.60 -47.59
N CYS A 472 -0.72 16.44 -48.67
CA CYS A 472 -0.56 15.18 -49.40
C CYS A 472 0.84 14.57 -49.22
N SER A 473 1.16 14.10 -48.00
CA SER A 473 2.48 13.57 -47.64
C SER A 473 2.59 12.03 -47.60
N HIS A 474 1.49 11.29 -47.78
CA HIS A 474 1.47 9.82 -47.71
C HIS A 474 1.08 9.17 -49.04
N TYR A 475 1.70 8.02 -49.33
CA TYR A 475 1.45 7.20 -50.52
C TYR A 475 -0.05 7.04 -50.78
N SER A 476 -0.51 7.74 -51.82
CA SER A 476 -1.83 7.53 -52.41
C SER A 476 -1.63 6.78 -53.71
N GLU A 477 -2.66 6.09 -54.19
CA GLU A 477 -2.60 5.37 -55.46
C GLU A 477 -2.17 6.34 -56.59
N ASP A 478 -1.21 5.92 -57.42
CA ASP A 478 -0.80 6.70 -58.59
C ASP A 478 -1.97 6.75 -59.58
N LEU A 479 -2.27 7.94 -60.11
CA LEU A 479 -3.27 8.16 -61.14
C LEU A 479 -2.59 8.73 -62.39
N CYS A 480 -3.08 8.33 -63.56
CA CYS A 480 -2.73 8.99 -64.80
C CYS A 480 -3.72 10.15 -65.06
N VAL A 481 -3.19 11.35 -65.26
CA VAL A 481 -3.96 12.60 -65.36
C VAL A 481 -3.58 13.31 -66.66
N PHE A 482 -4.55 13.92 -67.34
CA PHE A 482 -4.34 14.79 -68.50
C PHE A 482 -4.59 16.24 -68.15
N ASP A 483 -3.67 17.12 -68.52
CA ASP A 483 -3.79 18.56 -68.37
C ASP A 483 -4.08 19.21 -69.72
N THR A 484 -5.17 19.97 -69.79
CA THR A 484 -5.60 20.63 -71.02
C THR A 484 -4.69 21.77 -71.45
N ASP A 485 -4.00 22.43 -70.50
CA ASP A 485 -3.19 23.61 -70.80
C ASP A 485 -1.81 23.25 -71.34
N SER A 486 -1.17 22.23 -70.76
CA SER A 486 0.07 21.66 -71.29
C SER A 486 -0.16 20.70 -72.47
N ASN A 487 -1.40 20.23 -72.66
CA ASN A 487 -1.78 19.20 -73.64
C ASN A 487 -0.92 17.92 -73.51
N ASP A 488 -0.59 17.56 -72.27
CA ASP A 488 0.23 16.41 -71.90
C ASP A 488 -0.42 15.60 -70.77
N TYR A 489 0.03 14.36 -70.58
CA TYR A 489 -0.45 13.48 -69.51
C TYR A 489 0.70 13.03 -68.60
N PHE A 490 0.45 13.01 -67.30
CA PHE A 490 1.47 12.67 -66.31
C PHE A 490 0.88 11.85 -65.16
N THR A 491 1.77 11.14 -64.46
CA THR A 491 1.40 10.37 -63.28
C THR A 491 1.39 11.27 -62.05
N SER A 492 0.27 11.33 -61.34
CA SER A 492 0.08 12.14 -60.13
C SER A 492 -0.55 11.29 -59.02
N PRO A 493 -0.09 11.39 -57.76
CA PRO A 493 -0.72 10.72 -56.64
C PRO A 493 -2.19 11.18 -56.47
N ALA A 494 -3.09 10.24 -56.15
CA ALA A 494 -4.52 10.52 -56.06
C ALA A 494 -4.89 11.68 -55.11
N CYS A 495 -4.12 11.88 -54.03
CA CYS A 495 -4.33 13.02 -53.12
C CYS A 495 -4.02 14.36 -53.81
N LYS A 496 -2.88 14.45 -54.52
CA LYS A 496 -2.46 15.68 -55.22
C LYS A 496 -3.46 16.04 -56.32
N PHE A 497 -3.86 15.04 -57.12
CA PHE A 497 -4.88 15.23 -58.17
C PHE A 497 -6.19 15.80 -57.62
N LEU A 498 -6.72 15.26 -56.51
CA LEU A 498 -7.98 15.76 -55.93
C LEU A 498 -7.84 17.17 -55.33
N ALA A 499 -6.70 17.48 -54.71
CA ALA A 499 -6.39 18.81 -54.20
C ALA A 499 -6.30 19.85 -55.34
N GLU A 500 -5.58 19.51 -56.41
CA GLU A 500 -5.44 20.35 -57.60
C GLU A 500 -6.76 20.52 -58.36
N LYS A 501 -7.58 19.46 -58.48
CA LYS A 501 -8.92 19.54 -59.08
C LYS A 501 -9.85 20.48 -58.31
N CYS A 502 -9.70 20.57 -56.98
CA CYS A 502 -10.48 21.51 -56.17
C CYS A 502 -10.07 22.97 -56.44
N LEU A 503 -8.77 23.22 -56.62
CA LEU A 503 -8.22 24.55 -56.93
C LEU A 503 -8.46 24.96 -58.39
N HIS A 504 -8.37 24.01 -59.31
CA HIS A 504 -8.30 24.19 -60.77
C HIS A 504 -9.33 23.29 -61.50
N ASN A 505 -10.61 23.51 -61.21
CA ASN A 505 -11.74 22.61 -61.52
C ASN A 505 -12.01 22.31 -63.02
N GLN A 506 -11.26 22.88 -63.97
CA GLN A 506 -11.48 22.68 -65.42
C GLN A 506 -10.23 22.27 -66.21
N GLN A 507 -9.06 22.18 -65.58
CA GLN A 507 -7.78 21.94 -66.28
C GLN A 507 -7.37 20.46 -66.28
N LEU A 508 -7.66 19.74 -65.18
CA LEU A 508 -7.16 18.39 -64.95
C LEU A 508 -8.27 17.33 -65.12
N HIS A 509 -8.01 16.36 -66.01
CA HIS A 509 -8.90 15.24 -66.30
C HIS A 509 -8.30 13.91 -65.86
N PHE A 510 -9.09 13.09 -65.19
CA PHE A 510 -8.70 11.74 -64.80
C PHE A 510 -8.66 10.81 -66.03
N LEU A 511 -7.60 10.00 -66.16
CA LEU A 511 -7.47 9.02 -67.24
C LEU A 511 -7.72 7.59 -66.74
N HIS A 512 -6.83 7.07 -65.91
CA HIS A 512 -6.94 5.73 -65.33
C HIS A 512 -6.12 5.58 -64.04
N PHE A 513 -6.35 4.48 -63.34
CA PHE A 513 -5.59 4.10 -62.14
C PHE A 513 -4.23 3.51 -62.53
N GLY A 514 -3.17 3.84 -61.79
CA GLY A 514 -1.78 3.45 -62.05
C GLY A 514 -0.98 4.53 -62.79
N SER A 515 0.31 4.24 -63.00
CA SER A 515 1.20 5.11 -63.77
C SER A 515 0.82 5.14 -65.25
N CYS A 516 1.05 6.30 -65.89
CA CYS A 516 0.75 6.48 -67.31
C CYS A 516 1.61 5.52 -68.15
N GLN A 517 0.95 4.63 -68.90
CA GLN A 517 1.59 3.71 -69.84
C GLN A 517 0.99 3.89 -71.24
N GLU A 518 1.82 3.84 -72.28
CA GLU A 518 1.36 3.94 -73.67
C GLU A 518 0.56 2.69 -74.08
N GLY A 519 -0.70 2.87 -74.47
CA GLY A 519 -1.57 1.79 -74.91
C GLY A 519 -2.86 2.27 -75.58
N ARG A 520 -3.62 1.35 -76.19
CA ARG A 520 -4.90 1.65 -76.90
C ARG A 520 -5.97 2.30 -76.00
N GLN A 521 -5.85 2.17 -74.68
CA GLN A 521 -6.71 2.88 -73.72
C GLN A 521 -6.46 4.40 -73.74
N LEU A 522 -5.23 4.85 -74.00
CA LEU A 522 -4.87 6.27 -73.97
C LEU A 522 -5.53 7.06 -75.12
N GLU A 523 -5.65 6.46 -76.30
CA GLU A 523 -6.22 7.09 -77.50
C GLU A 523 -7.71 7.42 -77.33
N TRP A 524 -8.50 6.47 -76.80
CA TRP A 524 -9.91 6.73 -76.45
C TRP A 524 -10.02 7.77 -75.34
N VAL A 525 -9.15 7.73 -74.34
CA VAL A 525 -9.26 8.65 -73.21
C VAL A 525 -8.88 10.09 -73.61
N LEU A 526 -7.94 10.28 -74.53
CA LEU A 526 -7.66 11.60 -75.14
C LEU A 526 -8.84 12.09 -75.99
N GLU A 527 -9.48 11.21 -76.77
CA GLU A 527 -10.73 11.56 -77.47
C GLU A 527 -11.86 11.91 -76.49
N ARG A 528 -12.03 11.13 -75.42
CA ARG A 528 -13.01 11.35 -74.34
C ARG A 528 -12.82 12.72 -73.70
N ALA A 529 -11.57 13.12 -73.42
CA ALA A 529 -11.24 14.45 -72.91
C ALA A 529 -11.63 15.56 -73.93
N ARG A 530 -11.39 15.38 -75.23
CA ARG A 530 -11.80 16.36 -76.27
C ARG A 530 -13.32 16.46 -76.42
N PHE A 531 -14.03 15.33 -76.41
CA PHE A 531 -15.50 15.35 -76.45
C PHE A 531 -16.12 15.95 -75.18
N SER A 532 -15.42 15.90 -74.05
CA SER A 532 -15.89 16.44 -72.78
C SER A 532 -16.25 17.93 -72.82
N PHE A 533 -15.59 18.71 -73.67
CA PHE A 533 -15.86 20.14 -73.86
C PHE A 533 -17.28 20.39 -74.39
N ASN A 534 -17.73 19.50 -75.27
CA ASN A 534 -19.03 19.58 -75.92
C ASN A 534 -20.13 18.88 -75.11
N SER A 535 -19.79 18.19 -74.02
CA SER A 535 -20.74 17.52 -73.13
C SER A 535 -21.47 18.51 -72.22
N THR A 536 -22.80 18.40 -72.19
CA THR A 536 -23.68 19.20 -71.33
C THR A 536 -23.78 18.65 -69.92
N LYS A 537 -23.67 17.32 -69.75
CA LYS A 537 -23.56 16.65 -68.46
C LYS A 537 -22.09 16.47 -68.07
N LYS A 538 -21.74 16.86 -66.83
CA LYS A 538 -20.45 16.61 -66.19
C LYS A 538 -20.72 16.23 -64.73
N GLU A 539 -20.92 14.95 -64.47
CA GLU A 539 -21.30 14.41 -63.15
C GLU A 539 -20.07 13.80 -62.46
N SER A 540 -19.77 14.17 -61.22
CA SER A 540 -18.62 13.59 -60.50
C SER A 540 -18.88 12.15 -60.04
N CYS A 541 -17.94 11.26 -60.31
CA CYS A 541 -18.03 9.83 -59.99
C CYS A 541 -16.68 9.30 -59.49
N GLY A 542 -16.47 9.29 -58.18
CA GLY A 542 -15.17 8.96 -57.59
C GLY A 542 -14.09 9.97 -58.04
N TYR A 543 -13.03 9.48 -58.68
CA TYR A 543 -11.96 10.31 -59.26
C TYR A 543 -12.33 10.88 -60.65
N ASP A 544 -13.31 10.28 -61.32
CA ASP A 544 -13.67 10.56 -62.71
C ASP A 544 -14.89 11.49 -62.83
N THR A 545 -15.11 12.03 -64.03
CA THR A 545 -16.28 12.85 -64.36
C THR A 545 -17.03 12.18 -65.50
N CYS A 546 -18.27 11.75 -65.26
CA CYS A 546 -19.11 11.10 -66.26
C CYS A 546 -19.79 12.14 -67.15
N TYR A 547 -19.70 11.92 -68.45
CA TYR A 547 -20.24 12.80 -69.49
C TYR A 547 -21.62 12.35 -69.99
N ASP A 548 -22.19 13.05 -70.97
CA ASP A 548 -23.54 12.79 -71.51
C ASP A 548 -23.76 11.31 -71.90
N TRP A 549 -22.71 10.64 -72.38
CA TRP A 549 -22.72 9.25 -72.83
C TRP A 549 -22.38 8.23 -71.72
N GLU A 550 -22.30 8.64 -70.45
CA GLU A 550 -21.88 7.80 -69.32
C GLU A 550 -22.79 7.95 -68.09
N ILE A 551 -22.77 6.91 -67.24
CA ILE A 551 -23.43 6.91 -65.93
C ILE A 551 -22.47 6.42 -64.83
N CYS A 552 -22.57 7.02 -63.65
CA CYS A 552 -21.77 6.62 -62.50
C CYS A 552 -22.30 5.32 -61.87
N SER A 553 -21.45 4.31 -61.76
CA SER A 553 -21.81 3.06 -61.07
C SER A 553 -21.61 3.18 -59.57
N ALA A 554 -22.69 3.06 -58.79
CA ALA A 554 -22.69 3.22 -57.33
C ALA A 554 -21.81 2.19 -56.58
N SER A 555 -21.53 1.03 -57.18
CA SER A 555 -20.73 -0.03 -56.56
C SER A 555 -19.23 0.10 -56.80
N THR A 556 -18.81 0.77 -57.88
CA THR A 556 -17.39 0.84 -58.28
C THR A 556 -16.84 2.26 -58.38
N SER A 557 -17.69 3.29 -58.23
CA SER A 557 -17.32 4.70 -58.39
C SER A 557 -16.58 4.97 -59.71
N LYS A 558 -17.03 4.32 -60.78
CA LYS A 558 -16.49 4.46 -62.15
C LYS A 558 -17.60 4.80 -63.13
N CYS A 559 -17.26 5.57 -64.15
CA CYS A 559 -18.14 5.88 -65.27
C CYS A 559 -18.27 4.66 -66.19
N VAL A 560 -19.51 4.28 -66.50
CA VAL A 560 -19.83 3.19 -67.41
C VAL A 560 -20.52 3.78 -68.65
N CYS A 561 -20.10 3.32 -69.83
CA CYS A 561 -20.67 3.75 -71.10
C CYS A 561 -22.18 3.41 -71.18
N LEU A 562 -22.99 4.38 -71.60
CA LEU A 562 -24.38 4.15 -71.96
C LEU A 562 -24.46 3.38 -73.28
N LEU A 563 -25.58 2.68 -73.47
CA LEU A 563 -25.96 2.16 -74.79
C LEU A 563 -26.65 3.28 -75.59
N PRO A 564 -26.47 3.38 -76.92
CA PRO A 564 -27.08 4.44 -77.73
C PRO A 564 -28.60 4.66 -77.52
N PRO A 565 -29.44 3.62 -77.27
CA PRO A 565 -30.86 3.82 -76.96
C PRO A 565 -31.14 4.54 -75.62
N GLN A 566 -30.17 4.54 -74.70
CA GLN A 566 -30.26 5.18 -73.38
C GLN A 566 -29.95 6.68 -73.46
N CYS A 567 -29.46 7.16 -74.60
CA CYS A 567 -29.20 8.57 -74.84
C CYS A 567 -30.50 9.35 -75.13
N PHE A 568 -30.61 10.55 -74.56
CA PHE A 568 -31.75 11.43 -74.80
C PHE A 568 -31.74 11.95 -76.24
N LYS A 569 -32.88 11.88 -76.94
CA LYS A 569 -32.97 12.19 -78.39
C LYS A 569 -33.05 13.69 -78.74
N GLY A 570 -32.99 14.58 -77.76
CA GLY A 570 -33.17 16.03 -77.94
C GLY A 570 -31.90 16.87 -77.73
N GLY A 571 -30.79 16.53 -78.39
CA GLY A 571 -29.53 17.27 -78.31
C GLY A 571 -29.34 18.25 -79.48
N SER A 572 -28.85 19.47 -79.20
CA SER A 572 -28.57 20.51 -80.19
C SER A 572 -27.32 20.25 -81.05
N GLN A 573 -26.41 19.40 -80.57
CA GLN A 573 -25.18 19.03 -81.28
C GLN A 573 -25.35 17.69 -81.99
N LEU A 574 -25.60 17.77 -83.30
CA LEU A 574 -25.77 16.64 -84.20
C LEU A 574 -24.51 16.46 -85.04
N TYR A 575 -24.16 15.22 -85.33
CA TYR A 575 -23.02 14.85 -86.16
C TYR A 575 -23.49 13.90 -87.26
N CYS A 576 -22.97 14.12 -88.48
CA CYS A 576 -23.13 13.16 -89.55
C CYS A 576 -22.02 12.13 -89.47
N VAL A 577 -22.39 10.87 -89.25
CA VAL A 577 -21.43 9.80 -88.97
C VAL A 577 -21.68 8.53 -89.77
N LYS A 578 -20.60 7.79 -90.02
CA LYS A 578 -20.60 6.47 -90.61
C LYS A 578 -20.22 5.44 -89.54
N VAL A 579 -21.12 4.50 -89.27
CA VAL A 579 -20.94 3.52 -88.18
C VAL A 579 -20.42 2.20 -88.74
N GLY A 580 -19.25 1.78 -88.29
CA GLY A 580 -18.61 0.51 -88.67
C GLY A 580 -18.24 0.47 -90.15
N SER A 581 -18.54 -0.66 -90.80
CA SER A 581 -18.34 -0.86 -92.24
C SER A 581 -19.59 -0.49 -93.07
N SER A 582 -20.63 0.06 -92.45
CA SER A 582 -21.86 0.45 -93.15
C SER A 582 -21.61 1.60 -94.11
N THR A 583 -22.20 1.56 -95.30
CA THR A 583 -22.18 2.68 -96.26
C THR A 583 -23.24 3.75 -95.97
N SER A 584 -24.12 3.52 -94.99
CA SER A 584 -25.20 4.46 -94.63
C SER A 584 -24.70 5.59 -93.71
N GLU A 585 -24.92 6.83 -94.11
CA GLU A 585 -24.70 8.00 -93.26
C GLU A 585 -25.89 8.19 -92.30
N LYS A 586 -25.60 8.42 -91.01
CA LYS A 586 -26.62 8.64 -89.99
C LYS A 586 -26.35 9.93 -89.23
N THR A 587 -27.41 10.67 -88.95
CA THR A 587 -27.35 11.81 -88.04
C THR A 587 -27.52 11.31 -86.62
N LEU A 588 -26.49 11.46 -85.79
CA LEU A 588 -26.50 11.09 -84.36
C LEU A 588 -26.20 12.29 -83.49
N ASN A 589 -26.69 12.29 -82.24
CA ASN A 589 -26.32 13.31 -81.27
C ASN A 589 -25.00 12.98 -80.54
N ILE A 590 -24.43 13.94 -79.81
CA ILE A 590 -23.16 13.74 -79.11
C ILE A 590 -23.18 12.57 -78.10
N CYS A 591 -24.31 12.33 -77.41
CA CYS A 591 -24.44 11.20 -76.51
C CYS A 591 -24.36 9.87 -77.27
N GLU A 592 -25.06 9.75 -78.39
CA GLU A 592 -25.05 8.54 -79.23
C GLU A 592 -23.67 8.29 -79.85
N VAL A 593 -23.00 9.34 -80.34
CA VAL A 593 -21.63 9.23 -80.88
C VAL A 593 -20.65 8.82 -79.78
N GLY A 594 -20.72 9.48 -78.62
CA GLY A 594 -19.90 9.18 -77.45
C GLY A 594 -20.13 7.76 -76.93
N ALA A 595 -21.38 7.30 -76.87
CA ALA A 595 -21.74 5.95 -76.42
C ALA A 595 -21.17 4.86 -77.34
N ILE A 596 -21.22 5.06 -78.66
CA ILE A 596 -20.68 4.08 -79.63
C ILE A 596 -19.14 4.01 -79.54
N ARG A 597 -18.46 5.16 -79.41
CA ARG A 597 -17.00 5.22 -79.25
C ARG A 597 -16.55 4.67 -77.89
N CYS A 598 -17.28 4.94 -76.81
CA CYS A 598 -17.03 4.40 -75.47
C CYS A 598 -17.12 2.87 -75.44
N ALA A 599 -18.05 2.29 -76.21
CA ALA A 599 -18.14 0.84 -76.42
C ALA A 599 -17.08 0.27 -77.39
N ASN A 600 -16.07 1.07 -77.77
CA ASN A 600 -14.97 0.72 -78.67
C ASN A 600 -15.41 0.24 -80.06
N ARG A 601 -16.50 0.81 -80.60
CA ARG A 601 -16.97 0.53 -81.96
C ARG A 601 -16.53 1.64 -82.91
N LYS A 602 -16.14 1.28 -84.14
CA LYS A 602 -15.69 2.23 -85.16
C LYS A 602 -16.83 3.15 -85.58
N VAL A 603 -16.62 4.46 -85.47
CA VAL A 603 -17.51 5.52 -85.99
C VAL A 603 -16.65 6.60 -86.60
N GLU A 604 -16.86 6.90 -87.87
CA GLU A 604 -16.19 8.00 -88.57
C GLU A 604 -17.12 9.21 -88.60
N ILE A 605 -16.66 10.34 -88.07
CA ILE A 605 -17.42 11.61 -88.10
C ILE A 605 -17.04 12.33 -89.38
N LEU A 606 -18.01 12.52 -90.28
CA LEU A 606 -17.79 13.18 -91.57
C LEU A 606 -17.77 14.70 -91.39
N HIS A 607 -18.79 15.26 -90.74
CA HIS A 607 -18.85 16.67 -90.38
C HIS A 607 -19.85 16.93 -89.22
N PRO A 608 -19.71 18.06 -88.50
CA PRO A 608 -20.74 18.53 -87.59
C PRO A 608 -22.01 18.92 -88.37
N GLY A 609 -23.20 18.60 -87.85
CA GLY A 609 -24.50 18.87 -88.48
C GLY A 609 -25.25 17.60 -88.92
N LYS A 610 -26.41 17.79 -89.57
CA LYS A 610 -27.23 16.68 -90.11
C LYS A 610 -26.61 16.13 -91.40
N CYS A 611 -26.70 14.83 -91.62
CA CYS A 611 -26.35 14.24 -92.93
C CYS A 611 -27.32 14.75 -94.00
N LEU A 612 -26.81 14.94 -95.22
CA LEU A 612 -27.64 15.16 -96.40
C LEU A 612 -28.32 13.81 -96.72
N ALA A 613 -29.65 13.83 -96.86
CA ALA A 613 -30.49 12.63 -96.94
C ALA A 613 -30.21 11.78 -98.18
#